data_AF-A0A7X7S4M9-F1
#
_entry.id   AF-A0A7X7S4M9-F1
#
_cell.length_a   1.000
_cell.length_b   1.000
_cell.length_c   1.000
_cell.angle_alpha   90.00
_cell.angle_beta   90.00
_cell.angle_gamma   90.00
#
_symmetry.space_group_name_H-M   'P 1'
#
loop_
_entity.id
_entity.type
_entity.pdbx_description
1 polymer ?
#
loop_
_entity_poly.entity_id
_entity_poly.type
_entity_poly.pdbx_seq_one_letter_code
_entity_poly.pdbx_strand_id
1 'polypeptide(L)'
;MDLTPVLTAWLLLAAVLVASGVGKLRHPEGSAEAAIALKVPDALTRPWLLRAHPWAEIVLAVLLLALPHPASLLAAAVALALFTAYLVLVWRVVASGEEASCNCFGSLGSGTVDGWTVARNTLLVALALVAVVDAALGGSAVARFGDLGTGWWWVLGLVVTAAVTYLVVREDEAAPVEETALLEPEEDYLRLPIPDVPVRLEDGGAEASLRDLAAERAQVLLLLNPGCGPCKMITGKVADWAREVPEIDFRVLHSITHENMREISSAWEPFYVQEVGGAVGQVFGNPGRPAAILLGMDGLLAGGPVQGHQAVEQLVADLTEQIAEAREANAEAERLNEEAERLEAERVAREWAEAESAQAAEAEPDHAEGHGHAGEHDSSTPRSAGAR
;
A
#
# COMPACT_ATOMS: atom_id res chain seq x y z
N MET A 1 -47.81 -13.27 19.82
CA MET A 1 -46.61 -12.41 19.80
C MET A 1 -47.07 -11.09 19.24
N ASP A 2 -46.79 -9.97 19.92
CA ASP A 2 -47.12 -8.64 19.40
C ASP A 2 -46.64 -8.52 17.95
N LEU A 3 -47.50 -8.01 17.06
CA LEU A 3 -47.21 -8.00 15.62
C LEU A 3 -46.02 -7.08 15.26
N THR A 4 -45.76 -6.10 16.11
CA THR A 4 -44.76 -5.05 15.99
C THR A 4 -43.31 -5.53 16.09
N PRO A 5 -42.88 -6.35 17.09
CA PRO A 5 -41.50 -6.83 17.18
C PRO A 5 -41.08 -7.72 16.01
N VAL A 6 -41.97 -8.55 15.48
CA VAL A 6 -41.64 -9.40 14.32
C VAL A 6 -41.46 -8.55 13.07
N LEU A 7 -42.36 -7.58 12.81
CA LEU A 7 -42.18 -6.63 11.70
C LEU A 7 -40.88 -5.83 11.84
N THR A 8 -40.50 -5.47 13.07
CA THR A 8 -39.22 -4.80 13.36
C THR A 8 -38.02 -5.67 12.95
N ALA A 9 -38.08 -6.99 13.13
CA ALA A 9 -37.04 -7.91 12.66
C ALA A 9 -36.92 -7.90 11.12
N TRP A 10 -38.03 -7.97 10.39
CA TRP A 10 -38.04 -7.87 8.93
C TRP A 10 -37.44 -6.55 8.43
N LEU A 11 -37.83 -5.43 9.05
CA LEU A 11 -37.33 -4.10 8.74
C LEU A 11 -35.83 -3.96 9.02
N LEU A 12 -35.36 -4.45 10.17
CA LEU A 12 -33.95 -4.43 10.54
C LEU A 12 -33.09 -5.20 9.54
N LEU A 13 -33.48 -6.43 9.20
CA LEU A 13 -32.73 -7.25 8.24
C LEU A 13 -32.63 -6.56 6.88
N ALA A 14 -33.75 -6.01 6.38
CA ALA A 14 -33.77 -5.28 5.12
C ALA A 14 -32.91 -4.00 5.17
N ALA A 15 -33.01 -3.22 6.25
CA ALA A 15 -32.21 -2.01 6.42
C ALA A 15 -30.70 -2.29 6.47
N VAL A 16 -30.30 -3.36 7.16
CA VAL A 16 -28.89 -3.79 7.22
C VAL A 16 -28.38 -4.26 5.86
N LEU A 17 -29.18 -5.04 5.10
CA LEU A 17 -28.81 -5.45 3.74
C LEU A 17 -28.68 -4.27 2.78
N VAL A 18 -29.60 -3.31 2.84
CA VAL A 18 -29.52 -2.08 2.02
C VAL A 18 -28.29 -1.26 2.40
N ALA A 19 -28.06 -1.03 3.70
CA ALA A 19 -26.91 -0.27 4.14
C ALA A 19 -25.59 -0.96 3.74
N SER A 20 -25.51 -2.29 3.88
CA SER A 20 -24.35 -3.07 3.46
C SER A 20 -24.15 -3.01 1.94
N GLY A 21 -25.20 -3.20 1.15
CA GLY A 21 -25.13 -3.14 -0.32
C GLY A 21 -24.74 -1.75 -0.83
N VAL A 22 -25.32 -0.69 -0.28
CA VAL A 22 -24.97 0.70 -0.62
C VAL A 22 -23.53 1.03 -0.22
N GLY A 23 -23.08 0.59 0.96
CA GLY A 23 -21.69 0.73 1.39
C GLY A 23 -20.71 0.10 0.40
N LYS A 24 -21.00 -1.14 -0.04
CA LYS A 24 -20.17 -1.85 -1.04
C LYS A 24 -20.22 -1.22 -2.43
N LEU A 25 -21.33 -0.59 -2.81
CA LEU A 25 -21.43 0.14 -4.09
C LEU A 25 -20.64 1.46 -4.08
N ARG A 26 -20.54 2.13 -2.93
CA ARG A 26 -19.75 3.36 -2.78
C ARG A 26 -18.25 3.09 -2.74
N HIS A 27 -17.85 1.95 -2.17
CA HIS A 27 -16.44 1.55 -2.04
C HIS A 27 -16.24 0.12 -2.60
N PRO A 28 -16.24 -0.05 -3.94
CA PRO A 28 -16.12 -1.36 -4.57
C PRO A 28 -14.78 -2.05 -4.31
N GLU A 29 -13.71 -1.27 -4.10
CA GLU A 29 -12.35 -1.75 -3.83
C GLU A 29 -12.27 -2.49 -2.47
N GLY A 30 -12.94 -1.94 -1.44
CA GLY A 30 -13.00 -2.55 -0.10
C GLY A 30 -13.70 -3.92 -0.06
N SER A 31 -14.53 -4.26 -1.06
CA SER A 31 -15.20 -5.57 -1.11
C SER A 31 -14.24 -6.72 -1.47
N ALA A 32 -13.28 -6.47 -2.35
CA ALA A 32 -12.25 -7.45 -2.71
C ALA A 32 -11.29 -7.65 -1.54
N GLU A 33 -10.86 -6.55 -0.92
CA GLU A 33 -9.98 -6.54 0.25
C GLU A 33 -10.63 -7.23 1.46
N ALA A 34 -11.92 -6.97 1.73
CA ALA A 34 -12.67 -7.64 2.79
C ALA A 34 -12.82 -9.14 2.55
N ALA A 35 -13.10 -9.57 1.31
CA ALA A 35 -13.21 -11.00 1.00
C ALA A 35 -11.89 -11.73 1.26
N ILE A 36 -10.79 -11.07 0.95
CA ILE A 36 -9.45 -11.55 1.17
C ILE A 36 -9.12 -11.58 2.68
N ALA A 37 -9.42 -10.52 3.42
CA ALA A 37 -9.21 -10.43 4.87
C ALA A 37 -10.03 -11.48 5.65
N LEU A 38 -11.26 -11.76 5.20
CA LEU A 38 -12.14 -12.78 5.78
C LEU A 38 -11.80 -14.22 5.33
N LYS A 39 -10.70 -14.41 4.58
CA LYS A 39 -10.26 -15.70 4.04
C LYS A 39 -11.39 -16.43 3.29
N VAL A 40 -12.18 -15.67 2.51
CA VAL A 40 -13.27 -16.21 1.69
C VAL A 40 -12.67 -17.17 0.65
N PRO A 41 -13.24 -18.38 0.46
CA PRO A 41 -12.73 -19.35 -0.51
C PRO A 41 -12.66 -18.78 -1.94
N ASP A 42 -11.62 -19.14 -2.70
CA ASP A 42 -11.38 -18.63 -4.06
C ASP A 42 -12.55 -18.84 -5.03
N ALA A 43 -13.37 -19.87 -4.80
CA ALA A 43 -14.57 -20.12 -5.59
C ALA A 43 -15.60 -18.97 -5.48
N LEU A 44 -15.60 -18.24 -4.37
CA LEU A 44 -16.51 -17.15 -4.03
C LEU A 44 -15.90 -15.76 -4.23
N THR A 45 -14.60 -15.65 -4.57
CA THR A 45 -13.92 -14.37 -4.83
C THR A 45 -13.82 -14.03 -6.32
N ARG A 46 -14.59 -14.72 -7.17
CA ARG A 46 -14.62 -14.45 -8.62
C ARG A 46 -15.07 -13.00 -8.90
N PRO A 47 -14.42 -12.26 -9.83
CA PRO A 47 -14.69 -10.84 -10.05
C PRO A 47 -16.15 -10.49 -10.35
N TRP A 48 -16.85 -11.34 -11.10
CA TRP A 48 -18.28 -11.12 -11.40
C TRP A 48 -19.16 -11.34 -10.18
N LEU A 49 -18.79 -12.24 -9.27
CA LEU A 49 -19.56 -12.54 -8.07
C LEU A 49 -19.40 -11.42 -7.04
N LEU A 50 -18.18 -10.90 -6.87
CA LEU A 50 -17.91 -9.72 -6.04
C LEU A 50 -18.69 -8.49 -6.55
N ARG A 51 -18.77 -8.29 -7.89
CA ARG A 51 -19.58 -7.22 -8.47
C ARG A 51 -21.09 -7.42 -8.32
N ALA A 52 -21.56 -8.67 -8.35
CA ALA A 52 -22.98 -8.99 -8.23
C ALA A 52 -23.48 -8.96 -6.78
N HIS A 53 -22.59 -9.18 -5.82
CA HIS A 53 -22.93 -9.32 -4.40
C HIS A 53 -23.68 -8.10 -3.81
N PRO A 54 -23.26 -6.83 -4.01
CA PRO A 54 -23.98 -5.67 -3.47
C PRO A 54 -25.40 -5.55 -4.03
N TRP A 55 -25.58 -5.86 -5.31
CA TRP A 55 -26.89 -5.89 -5.96
C TRP A 55 -27.76 -7.02 -5.40
N ALA A 56 -27.18 -8.19 -5.16
CA ALA A 56 -27.88 -9.31 -4.55
C ALA A 56 -28.41 -8.97 -3.14
N GLU A 57 -27.65 -8.24 -2.33
CA GLU A 57 -28.08 -7.78 -1.00
C GLU A 57 -29.27 -6.82 -1.08
N ILE A 58 -29.21 -5.82 -1.97
CA ILE A 58 -30.29 -4.84 -2.16
C ILE A 58 -31.55 -5.53 -2.70
N VAL A 59 -31.39 -6.41 -3.70
CA VAL A 59 -32.51 -7.19 -4.26
C VAL A 59 -33.13 -8.07 -3.17
N LEU A 60 -32.32 -8.76 -2.37
CA LEU A 60 -32.81 -9.59 -1.27
C LEU A 60 -33.58 -8.76 -0.23
N ALA A 61 -33.11 -7.55 0.10
CA ALA A 61 -33.81 -6.64 1.00
C ALA A 61 -35.20 -6.26 0.46
N VAL A 62 -35.29 -5.94 -0.84
CA VAL A 62 -36.57 -5.65 -1.51
C VAL A 62 -37.48 -6.88 -1.48
N LEU A 63 -36.96 -8.06 -1.80
CA LEU A 63 -37.74 -9.30 -1.80
C LEU A 63 -38.26 -9.66 -0.40
N LEU A 64 -37.48 -9.43 0.66
CA LEU A 64 -37.91 -9.65 2.05
C LEU A 64 -39.14 -8.79 2.42
N LEU A 65 -39.21 -7.55 1.91
CA LEU A 65 -40.30 -6.63 2.23
C LEU A 65 -41.49 -6.76 1.29
N ALA A 66 -41.29 -7.21 0.05
CA ALA A 66 -42.31 -7.18 -1.00
C ALA A 66 -42.99 -8.54 -1.26
N LEU A 67 -42.34 -9.67 -0.96
CA LEU A 67 -42.93 -10.98 -1.27
C LEU A 67 -44.01 -11.37 -0.23
N PRO A 68 -45.21 -11.77 -0.68
CA PRO A 68 -46.22 -12.35 0.20
C PRO A 68 -45.89 -13.82 0.52
N HIS A 69 -46.55 -14.37 1.53
CA HIS A 69 -46.52 -15.82 1.78
C HIS A 69 -47.14 -16.58 0.58
N PRO A 70 -46.57 -17.73 0.14
CA PRO A 70 -45.42 -18.45 0.70
C PRO A 70 -44.05 -18.02 0.17
N ALA A 71 -43.98 -17.13 -0.82
CA ALA A 71 -42.72 -16.72 -1.44
C ALA A 71 -41.77 -15.99 -0.44
N SER A 72 -42.33 -15.32 0.58
CA SER A 72 -41.58 -14.72 1.69
C SER A 72 -40.66 -15.71 2.42
N LEU A 73 -41.03 -16.99 2.48
CA LEU A 73 -40.24 -18.04 3.13
C LEU A 73 -38.90 -18.26 2.41
N LEU A 74 -38.90 -18.22 1.07
CA LEU A 74 -37.68 -18.37 0.30
C LEU A 74 -36.73 -17.20 0.55
N ALA A 75 -37.24 -15.96 0.54
CA ALA A 75 -36.42 -14.78 0.82
C ALA A 75 -35.84 -14.80 2.25
N ALA A 76 -36.66 -15.17 3.25
CA ALA A 76 -36.21 -15.30 4.63
C ALA A 76 -35.14 -16.40 4.79
N ALA A 77 -35.32 -17.54 4.12
CA ALA A 77 -34.33 -18.63 4.15
C ALA A 77 -33.00 -18.24 3.50
N VAL A 78 -33.04 -17.52 2.37
CA VAL A 78 -31.84 -17.00 1.71
C VAL A 78 -31.13 -15.97 2.60
N ALA A 79 -31.88 -15.07 3.25
CA ALA A 79 -31.31 -14.11 4.19
C ALA A 79 -30.65 -14.80 5.40
N LEU A 80 -31.31 -15.81 5.98
CA LEU A 80 -30.73 -16.60 7.06
C LEU A 80 -29.43 -17.29 6.63
N ALA A 81 -29.40 -17.89 5.45
CA ALA A 81 -28.20 -18.52 4.91
C ALA A 81 -27.07 -17.50 4.73
N LEU A 82 -27.37 -16.31 4.20
CA LEU A 82 -26.40 -15.23 4.00
C LEU A 82 -25.81 -14.72 5.32
N PHE A 83 -26.66 -14.36 6.30
CA PHE A 83 -26.20 -13.89 7.61
C PHE A 83 -25.42 -14.97 8.37
N THR A 84 -25.80 -16.24 8.23
CA THR A 84 -25.05 -17.36 8.81
C THR A 84 -23.68 -17.49 8.15
N ALA A 85 -23.59 -17.34 6.83
CA ALA A 85 -22.30 -17.35 6.13
C ALA A 85 -21.40 -16.22 6.62
N TYR A 86 -21.93 -15.00 6.79
CA TYR A 86 -21.16 -13.88 7.35
C TYR A 86 -20.70 -14.15 8.79
N LEU A 87 -21.57 -14.69 9.64
CA LEU A 87 -21.20 -15.08 11.00
C LEU A 87 -20.07 -16.12 11.01
N VAL A 88 -20.12 -17.13 10.15
CA VAL A 88 -19.07 -18.16 10.05
C VAL A 88 -17.75 -17.56 9.61
N LEU A 89 -17.75 -16.65 8.63
CA LEU A 89 -16.53 -15.96 8.16
C LEU A 89 -15.91 -15.12 9.28
N VAL A 90 -16.70 -14.29 9.95
CA VAL A 90 -16.24 -13.46 11.08
C VAL A 90 -15.73 -14.33 12.23
N TRP A 91 -16.50 -15.36 12.62
CA TRP A 91 -16.12 -16.26 13.70
C TRP A 91 -14.82 -17.00 13.40
N ARG A 92 -14.61 -17.47 12.15
CA ARG A 92 -13.37 -18.15 11.75
C ARG A 92 -12.15 -17.25 11.93
N VAL A 93 -12.25 -15.96 11.59
CA VAL A 93 -11.15 -14.99 11.75
C VAL A 93 -10.89 -14.70 13.23
N VAL A 94 -11.93 -14.45 14.03
CA VAL A 94 -11.77 -14.20 15.48
C VAL A 94 -11.22 -15.43 16.20
N ALA A 95 -11.70 -16.63 15.85
CA ALA A 95 -11.29 -17.89 16.47
C ALA A 95 -9.85 -18.30 16.12
N SER A 96 -9.28 -17.81 15.00
CA SER A 96 -7.87 -18.09 14.67
C SER A 96 -6.86 -17.40 15.58
N GLY A 97 -7.28 -16.45 16.44
CA GLY A 97 -6.38 -15.79 17.40
C GLY A 97 -5.26 -14.96 16.78
N GLU A 98 -5.23 -14.84 15.44
CA GLU A 98 -4.55 -13.74 14.75
C GLU A 98 -5.27 -12.48 15.20
N GLU A 99 -4.69 -11.74 16.15
CA GLU A 99 -5.11 -10.38 16.46
C GLU A 99 -5.10 -9.61 15.14
N ALA A 100 -6.28 -9.51 14.53
CA ALA A 100 -6.50 -8.84 13.27
C ALA A 100 -6.37 -7.33 13.53
N SER A 101 -5.13 -6.89 13.74
CA SER A 101 -4.64 -5.54 13.41
C SER A 101 -4.60 -5.39 11.89
N CYS A 102 -5.71 -5.70 11.24
CA CYS A 102 -5.96 -5.38 9.84
C CYS A 102 -6.28 -3.88 9.77
N ASN A 103 -5.29 -3.00 10.02
CA ASN A 103 -5.40 -1.58 9.64
C ASN A 103 -5.18 -1.44 8.12
N CYS A 104 -5.92 -2.19 7.33
CA CYS A 104 -5.80 -2.15 5.87
C CYS A 104 -6.34 -0.84 5.26
N PHE A 105 -7.04 -0.02 6.05
CA PHE A 105 -7.76 1.15 5.53
C PHE A 105 -7.17 2.52 5.89
N GLY A 106 -6.13 2.61 6.73
CA GLY A 106 -5.57 3.90 7.19
C GLY A 106 -6.59 4.75 7.97
N SER A 107 -6.36 4.99 9.26
CA SER A 107 -7.11 5.87 10.19
C SER A 107 -8.67 5.87 10.21
N LEU A 108 -9.37 5.15 9.33
CA LEU A 108 -10.83 5.17 9.13
C LEU A 108 -11.49 3.84 9.48
N GLY A 109 -10.78 2.94 10.17
CA GLY A 109 -11.32 1.65 10.57
C GLY A 109 -10.52 1.01 11.69
N SER A 110 -10.55 1.61 12.89
CA SER A 110 -10.00 0.99 14.11
C SER A 110 -10.98 -0.01 14.75
N GLY A 111 -11.85 -0.64 13.96
CA GLY A 111 -12.65 -1.76 14.42
C GLY A 111 -11.79 -3.01 14.42
N THR A 112 -11.02 -3.25 15.48
CA THR A 112 -10.58 -4.62 15.77
C THR A 112 -11.82 -5.50 15.68
N VAL A 113 -11.74 -6.61 14.95
CA VAL A 113 -12.85 -7.57 14.90
C VAL A 113 -12.94 -8.24 16.26
N ASP A 114 -13.55 -7.55 17.22
CA ASP A 114 -13.68 -7.98 18.61
C ASP A 114 -14.87 -8.93 18.75
N GLY A 115 -14.99 -9.59 19.90
CA GLY A 115 -16.12 -10.46 20.25
C GLY A 115 -17.49 -9.78 20.09
N TRP A 116 -17.52 -8.44 20.13
CA TRP A 116 -18.70 -7.65 19.80
C TRP A 116 -19.21 -7.87 18.36
N THR A 117 -18.31 -8.01 17.40
CA THR A 117 -18.66 -8.27 15.99
C THR A 117 -19.34 -9.62 15.83
N VAL A 118 -18.86 -10.64 16.55
CA VAL A 118 -19.49 -11.97 16.61
C VAL A 118 -20.86 -11.90 17.26
N ALA A 119 -20.99 -11.19 18.39
CA ALA A 119 -22.27 -11.01 19.09
C ALA A 119 -23.31 -10.31 18.20
N ARG A 120 -22.92 -9.23 17.52
CA ARG A 120 -23.77 -8.51 16.56
C ARG A 120 -24.22 -9.38 15.40
N ASN A 121 -23.31 -10.14 14.77
CA ASN A 121 -23.69 -11.05 13.67
C ASN A 121 -24.58 -12.20 14.15
N THR A 122 -24.37 -12.68 15.39
CA THR A 122 -25.24 -13.68 16.02
C THR A 122 -26.67 -13.13 16.20
N LEU A 123 -26.81 -11.87 16.59
CA LEU A 123 -28.12 -11.21 16.68
C LEU A 123 -28.82 -11.14 15.31
N LEU A 124 -28.11 -10.80 14.24
CA LEU A 124 -28.69 -10.78 12.88
C LEU A 124 -29.17 -12.16 12.44
N VAL A 125 -28.42 -13.22 12.75
CA VAL A 125 -28.85 -14.61 12.51
C VAL A 125 -30.11 -14.94 13.32
N ALA A 126 -30.18 -14.53 14.60
CA ALA A 126 -31.37 -14.74 15.43
C ALA A 126 -32.61 -14.00 14.87
N LEU A 127 -32.45 -12.76 14.40
CA LEU A 127 -33.53 -12.01 13.74
C LEU A 127 -33.96 -12.68 12.43
N ALA A 128 -33.02 -13.20 11.63
CA ALA A 128 -33.34 -13.95 10.41
C ALA A 128 -34.10 -15.25 10.72
N LEU A 129 -33.78 -15.95 11.82
CA LEU A 129 -34.55 -17.10 12.28
C LEU A 129 -35.98 -16.71 12.66
N VAL A 130 -36.18 -15.56 13.32
CA VAL A 130 -37.53 -15.03 13.62
C VAL A 130 -38.32 -14.81 12.33
N ALA A 131 -37.70 -14.22 11.30
CA ALA A 131 -38.35 -14.00 9.99
C ALA A 131 -38.71 -15.33 9.30
N VAL A 132 -37.83 -16.35 9.36
CA VAL A 132 -38.11 -17.69 8.81
C VAL A 132 -39.27 -18.37 9.54
N VAL A 133 -39.26 -18.35 10.88
CA VAL A 133 -40.35 -18.93 11.69
C VAL A 133 -41.67 -18.22 11.39
N ASP A 134 -41.66 -16.90 11.31
CA ASP A 134 -42.84 -16.12 10.93
C ASP A 134 -43.36 -16.53 9.54
N ALA A 135 -42.50 -16.57 8.53
CA ALA A 135 -42.87 -16.97 7.19
C ALA A 135 -43.38 -18.42 7.10
N ALA A 136 -42.81 -19.34 7.87
CA ALA A 136 -43.26 -20.73 7.95
C ALA A 136 -44.65 -20.87 8.60
N LEU A 137 -45.00 -19.95 9.50
CA LEU A 137 -46.34 -19.86 10.11
C LEU A 137 -47.37 -19.11 9.26
N GLY A 138 -47.02 -18.71 8.03
CA GLY A 138 -47.90 -17.99 7.11
C GLY A 138 -47.68 -16.48 7.04
N GLY A 139 -46.70 -15.95 7.78
CA GLY A 139 -46.39 -14.52 7.86
C GLY A 139 -45.64 -13.96 6.65
N SER A 140 -45.68 -12.64 6.52
CA SER A 140 -44.83 -11.87 5.60
C SER A 140 -44.77 -10.42 6.08
N ALA A 141 -43.73 -9.68 5.68
CA ALA A 141 -43.65 -8.25 5.93
C ALA A 141 -44.89 -7.50 5.38
N VAL A 142 -45.32 -7.82 4.14
CA VAL A 142 -46.50 -7.22 3.50
C VAL A 142 -47.78 -7.43 4.33
N ALA A 143 -48.04 -8.65 4.78
CA ALA A 143 -49.21 -8.94 5.62
C ALA A 143 -49.14 -8.16 6.94
N ARG A 144 -47.96 -8.09 7.55
CA ARG A 144 -47.73 -7.36 8.80
C ARG A 144 -47.85 -5.85 8.66
N PHE A 145 -47.54 -5.28 7.49
CA PHE A 145 -47.84 -3.87 7.18
C PHE A 145 -49.35 -3.63 7.08
N GLY A 146 -50.11 -4.58 6.51
CA GLY A 146 -51.56 -4.51 6.43
C GLY A 146 -52.25 -4.54 7.79
N ASP A 147 -51.66 -5.26 8.75
CA ASP A 147 -52.16 -5.41 10.12
C ASP A 147 -51.61 -4.35 11.10
N LEU A 148 -50.98 -3.29 10.59
CA LEU A 148 -50.53 -2.16 11.41
C LEU A 148 -51.74 -1.47 12.04
N GLY A 149 -51.95 -1.71 13.34
CA GLY A 149 -52.97 -1.01 14.12
C GLY A 149 -52.70 0.50 14.21
N THR A 150 -53.70 1.26 14.64
CA THR A 150 -53.62 2.72 14.81
C THR A 150 -52.76 3.19 16.00
N GLY A 151 -52.18 2.26 16.77
CA GLY A 151 -51.32 2.57 17.91
C GLY A 151 -49.96 3.12 17.49
N TRP A 152 -49.25 3.78 18.41
CA TRP A 152 -47.94 4.42 18.14
C TRP A 152 -46.74 3.44 18.19
N TRP A 153 -46.96 2.17 18.51
CA TRP A 153 -45.90 1.17 18.67
C TRP A 153 -45.08 0.94 17.39
N TRP A 154 -45.66 1.16 16.20
CA TRP A 154 -44.91 1.08 14.94
C TRP A 154 -43.88 2.20 14.79
N VAL A 155 -44.12 3.38 15.38
CA VAL A 155 -43.16 4.48 15.42
C VAL A 155 -41.97 4.08 16.27
N LEU A 156 -42.22 3.45 17.44
CA LEU A 156 -41.14 2.92 18.28
C LEU A 156 -40.34 1.85 17.54
N GLY A 157 -41.02 0.94 16.83
CA GLY A 157 -40.36 -0.05 15.97
C GLY A 157 -39.43 0.59 14.94
N LEU A 158 -39.89 1.63 14.23
CA LEU A 158 -39.07 2.38 13.27
C LEU A 158 -37.89 3.09 13.92
N VAL A 159 -38.07 3.70 15.09
CA VAL A 159 -36.99 4.36 15.84
C VAL A 159 -35.94 3.33 16.27
N VAL A 160 -36.37 2.16 16.77
CA VAL A 160 -35.48 1.05 17.12
C VAL A 160 -34.75 0.53 15.88
N THR A 161 -35.45 0.37 14.75
CA THR A 161 -34.83 -0.01 13.48
C THR A 161 -33.76 1.01 13.08
N ALA A 162 -34.09 2.29 13.05
CA ALA A 162 -33.16 3.35 12.69
C ALA A 162 -31.96 3.43 13.66
N ALA A 163 -32.19 3.34 14.96
CA ALA A 163 -31.13 3.38 15.97
C ALA A 163 -30.20 2.17 15.88
N VAL A 164 -30.74 0.96 15.75
CA VAL A 164 -29.93 -0.25 15.61
C VAL A 164 -29.22 -0.27 14.27
N THR A 165 -29.88 0.07 13.17
CA THR A 165 -29.21 0.21 11.86
C THR A 165 -28.12 1.27 11.95
N TYR A 166 -28.35 2.40 12.62
CA TYR A 166 -27.32 3.40 12.85
C TYR A 166 -26.17 2.85 13.68
N LEU A 167 -26.39 2.15 14.79
CA LEU A 167 -25.32 1.54 15.60
C LEU A 167 -24.58 0.39 14.88
N VAL A 168 -25.25 -0.27 13.94
CA VAL A 168 -24.70 -1.33 13.10
C VAL A 168 -23.89 -0.71 11.95
N VAL A 169 -24.35 0.38 11.36
CA VAL A 169 -23.69 1.03 10.21
C VAL A 169 -22.65 2.05 10.66
N ARG A 170 -22.79 2.59 11.87
CA ARG A 170 -21.80 3.44 12.51
C ARG A 170 -20.56 2.58 12.71
N GLU A 171 -19.65 2.73 11.77
CA GLU A 171 -18.22 2.56 12.00
C GLU A 171 -17.93 3.32 13.29
N ASP A 172 -17.18 2.73 14.21
CA ASP A 172 -16.61 3.49 15.31
C ASP A 172 -15.78 4.61 14.66
N GLU A 173 -16.41 5.77 14.48
CA GLU A 173 -15.71 7.03 14.47
C GLU A 173 -14.97 7.01 15.80
N ALA A 174 -13.72 6.57 15.75
CA ALA A 174 -12.73 7.00 16.71
C ALA A 174 -13.06 8.47 16.96
N ALA A 175 -13.32 8.80 18.23
CA ALA A 175 -13.59 10.16 18.64
C ALA A 175 -12.64 11.07 17.86
N PRO A 176 -13.12 12.17 17.24
CA PRO A 176 -12.23 13.06 16.53
C PRO A 176 -11.16 13.46 17.54
N VAL A 177 -9.99 12.84 17.41
CA VAL A 177 -8.75 13.49 17.81
C VAL A 177 -8.84 14.76 17.01
N GLU A 178 -8.92 15.90 17.69
CA GLU A 178 -8.95 17.20 17.05
C GLU A 178 -7.86 17.21 15.97
N GLU A 179 -8.28 16.93 14.75
CA GLU A 179 -7.63 17.31 13.53
C GLU A 179 -7.83 18.82 13.54
N THR A 180 -6.97 19.48 14.33
CA THR A 180 -6.59 20.84 14.04
C THR A 180 -6.20 20.83 12.58
N ALA A 181 -7.13 21.33 11.77
CA ALA A 181 -6.96 21.61 10.38
C ALA A 181 -5.64 22.37 10.19
N LEU A 182 -4.61 21.60 9.84
CA LEU A 182 -3.48 22.05 9.05
C LEU A 182 -3.96 21.79 7.61
N LEU A 183 -4.79 22.65 7.02
CA LEU A 183 -4.29 23.78 6.24
C LEU A 183 -2.83 23.53 5.87
N GLU A 184 -2.58 22.86 4.73
CA GLU A 184 -1.25 22.63 4.18
C GLU A 184 -0.27 23.76 4.57
N PRO A 185 0.74 23.45 5.40
CA PRO A 185 2.07 23.89 5.14
C PRO A 185 2.85 22.67 4.63
N GLU A 186 3.99 22.89 4.02
CA GLU A 186 5.05 21.88 4.00
C GLU A 186 5.39 21.54 5.47
N GLU A 187 4.71 20.56 6.09
CA GLU A 187 5.15 20.02 7.36
C GLU A 187 6.35 19.12 7.08
N ASP A 188 7.51 19.73 7.25
CA ASP A 188 8.82 19.12 7.44
C ASP A 188 8.63 17.77 8.16
N TYR A 189 8.64 16.67 7.38
CA TYR A 189 8.68 15.33 7.93
C TYR A 189 9.83 15.31 8.93
N LEU A 190 9.51 15.19 10.23
CA LEU A 190 10.51 15.26 11.28
C LEU A 190 11.48 14.11 11.06
N ARG A 191 12.65 14.43 10.51
CA ARG A 191 13.74 13.48 10.23
C ARG A 191 14.35 13.02 11.55
N LEU A 192 13.66 12.07 12.18
CA LEU A 192 14.13 11.42 13.38
C LEU A 192 15.29 10.46 13.03
N PRO A 193 16.24 10.25 13.94
CA PRO A 193 17.29 9.26 13.72
C PRO A 193 16.68 7.86 13.59
N ILE A 194 17.26 7.03 12.71
CA ILE A 194 16.88 5.62 12.61
C ILE A 194 17.13 4.96 13.98
N PRO A 195 16.11 4.33 14.58
CA PRO A 195 16.25 3.63 15.85
C PRO A 195 17.24 2.47 15.75
N ASP A 196 18.05 2.29 16.80
CA ASP A 196 19.01 1.19 16.90
C ASP A 196 18.31 -0.10 17.36
N VAL A 197 17.63 -0.76 16.40
CA VAL A 197 16.79 -1.93 16.65
C VAL A 197 17.37 -3.14 15.91
N PRO A 198 17.53 -4.30 16.58
CA PRO A 198 18.14 -5.47 15.98
C PRO A 198 17.20 -6.18 15.00
N VAL A 199 17.78 -6.58 13.88
CA VAL A 199 17.17 -7.40 12.84
C VAL A 199 18.17 -8.44 12.36
N ARG A 200 17.69 -9.46 11.66
CA ARG A 200 18.50 -10.58 11.19
C ARG A 200 18.23 -10.85 9.72
N LEU A 201 19.27 -10.72 8.90
CA LEU A 201 19.17 -10.86 7.44
C LEU A 201 19.22 -12.31 6.96
N GLU A 202 19.91 -13.17 7.73
CA GLU A 202 20.12 -14.57 7.36
C GLU A 202 19.84 -15.49 8.55
N ASP A 203 19.45 -16.73 8.23
CA ASP A 203 19.15 -17.75 9.22
C ASP A 203 20.41 -18.08 10.05
N GLY A 204 20.34 -17.87 11.37
CA GLY A 204 21.49 -18.01 12.27
C GLY A 204 22.62 -16.98 12.06
N GLY A 205 22.47 -16.03 11.15
CA GLY A 205 23.44 -14.93 10.90
C GLY A 205 23.51 -13.93 12.05
N ALA A 206 24.50 -13.03 12.06
CA ALA A 206 24.61 -12.01 13.10
C ALA A 206 23.41 -11.04 13.08
N GLU A 207 23.11 -10.41 14.22
CA GLU A 207 22.14 -9.33 14.28
C GLU A 207 22.78 -8.06 13.73
N ALA A 208 22.04 -7.36 12.87
CA ALA A 208 22.38 -6.03 12.37
C ALA A 208 21.36 -5.03 12.92
N SER A 209 21.73 -3.76 13.03
CA SER A 209 20.75 -2.72 13.36
C SER A 209 20.02 -2.22 12.11
N LEU A 210 18.83 -1.62 12.28
CA LEU A 210 18.17 -0.89 11.19
C LEU A 210 19.05 0.22 10.60
N ARG A 211 19.92 0.82 11.42
CA ARG A 211 20.87 1.83 10.98
C ARG A 211 21.93 1.24 10.07
N ASP A 212 22.43 0.05 10.38
CA ASP A 212 23.42 -0.65 9.56
C ASP A 212 22.83 -1.03 8.19
N LEU A 213 21.55 -1.42 8.15
CA LEU A 213 20.85 -1.70 6.88
C LEU A 213 20.80 -0.49 5.95
N ALA A 214 20.56 0.70 6.49
CA ALA A 214 20.44 1.92 5.71
C ALA A 214 21.80 2.56 5.35
N ALA A 215 22.93 1.99 5.79
CA ALA A 215 24.24 2.63 5.65
C ALA A 215 24.73 2.73 4.20
N GLU A 216 24.42 1.73 3.37
CA GLU A 216 24.86 1.69 1.97
C GLU A 216 23.80 2.21 0.99
N ARG A 217 22.52 1.97 1.30
CA ARG A 217 21.37 2.28 0.44
C ARG A 217 20.15 2.63 1.26
N ALA A 218 19.26 3.43 0.68
CA ALA A 218 17.96 3.67 1.28
C ALA A 218 17.17 2.35 1.33
N GLN A 219 16.42 2.14 2.41
CA GLN A 219 15.69 0.89 2.65
C GLN A 219 14.21 1.17 2.81
N VAL A 220 13.35 0.43 2.11
CA VAL A 220 11.91 0.38 2.39
C VAL A 220 11.61 -0.87 3.18
N LEU A 221 11.26 -0.70 4.45
CA LEU A 221 10.83 -1.79 5.33
C LEU A 221 9.34 -2.02 5.13
N LEU A 222 8.96 -3.21 4.66
CA LEU A 222 7.59 -3.66 4.47
C LEU A 222 7.19 -4.61 5.61
N LEU A 223 6.36 -4.14 6.53
CA LEU A 223 5.83 -4.96 7.61
C LEU A 223 4.58 -5.66 7.09
N LEU A 224 4.71 -6.96 6.78
CA LEU A 224 3.67 -7.78 6.17
C LEU A 224 3.28 -8.93 7.09
N ASN A 225 2.04 -9.40 7.01
CA ASN A 225 1.59 -10.62 7.70
C ASN A 225 1.33 -11.75 6.70
N PRO A 226 1.82 -12.98 6.95
CA PRO A 226 1.44 -14.12 6.15
C PRO A 226 -0.06 -14.38 6.29
N GLY A 227 -0.72 -14.77 5.19
CA GLY A 227 -2.16 -15.01 5.19
C GLY A 227 -3.05 -13.77 5.31
N CYS A 228 -2.48 -12.57 5.49
CA CYS A 228 -3.17 -11.29 5.31
C CYS A 228 -3.18 -10.97 3.82
N GLY A 229 -4.34 -10.93 3.17
CA GLY A 229 -4.28 -10.84 1.72
C GLY A 229 -4.13 -9.45 1.10
N PRO A 230 -4.40 -8.30 1.76
CA PRO A 230 -3.78 -7.04 1.34
C PRO A 230 -2.24 -7.11 1.37
N CYS A 231 -1.63 -7.81 2.34
CA CYS A 231 -0.19 -8.08 2.32
C CYS A 231 0.24 -8.98 1.14
N LYS A 232 -0.63 -9.90 0.68
CA LYS A 232 -0.40 -10.72 -0.51
C LYS A 232 -0.36 -9.89 -1.79
N MET A 233 -1.15 -8.82 -1.87
CA MET A 233 -1.11 -7.89 -3.02
C MET A 233 0.24 -7.16 -3.09
N ILE A 234 0.74 -6.66 -1.95
CA ILE A 234 2.07 -6.06 -1.85
C ILE A 234 3.17 -7.07 -2.17
N THR A 235 3.08 -8.29 -1.61
CA THR A 235 4.05 -9.39 -1.85
C THR A 235 4.26 -9.65 -3.34
N GLY A 236 3.20 -9.59 -4.14
CA GLY A 236 3.28 -9.82 -5.58
C GLY A 236 4.02 -8.74 -6.36
N LYS A 237 4.27 -7.56 -5.76
CA LYS A 237 4.90 -6.40 -6.41
C LYS A 237 6.33 -6.12 -5.96
N VAL A 238 6.77 -6.66 -4.81
CA VAL A 238 8.09 -6.36 -4.23
C VAL A 238 9.23 -6.60 -5.21
N ALA A 239 9.19 -7.71 -5.96
CA ALA A 239 10.22 -8.04 -6.94
C ALA A 239 10.21 -7.12 -8.18
N ASP A 240 9.08 -6.50 -8.49
CA ASP A 240 8.98 -5.54 -9.59
C ASP A 240 9.53 -4.19 -9.13
N TRP A 241 9.14 -3.72 -7.94
CA TRP A 241 9.67 -2.50 -7.34
C TRP A 241 11.19 -2.53 -7.16
N ALA A 242 11.73 -3.63 -6.67
CA ALA A 242 13.19 -3.79 -6.52
C ALA A 242 13.95 -3.76 -7.87
N ARG A 243 13.29 -4.10 -8.99
CA ARG A 243 13.86 -4.01 -10.33
C ARG A 243 13.73 -2.61 -10.94
N GLU A 244 12.64 -1.91 -10.65
CA GLU A 244 12.38 -0.55 -11.15
C GLU A 244 13.27 0.49 -10.47
N VAL A 245 13.51 0.32 -9.16
CA VAL A 245 14.26 1.26 -8.32
C VAL A 245 15.43 0.57 -7.60
N PRO A 246 16.49 0.13 -8.32
CA PRO A 246 17.66 -0.54 -7.75
C PRO A 246 18.50 0.32 -6.77
N GLU A 247 18.24 1.63 -6.66
CA GLU A 247 18.83 2.53 -5.66
C GLU A 247 18.26 2.30 -4.25
N ILE A 248 17.07 1.68 -4.17
CA ILE A 248 16.36 1.41 -2.92
C ILE A 248 16.25 -0.09 -2.73
N ASP A 249 16.64 -0.56 -1.55
CA ASP A 249 16.46 -1.95 -1.16
C ASP A 249 15.08 -2.14 -0.49
N PHE A 250 14.31 -3.10 -0.98
CA PHE A 250 13.03 -3.48 -0.37
C PHE A 250 13.22 -4.67 0.57
N ARG A 251 12.77 -4.53 1.82
CA ARG A 251 12.91 -5.56 2.87
C ARG A 251 11.55 -5.94 3.43
N VAL A 252 11.23 -7.22 3.46
CA VAL A 252 9.99 -7.73 4.09
C VAL A 252 10.30 -8.17 5.51
N LEU A 253 9.65 -7.53 6.49
CA LEU A 253 9.90 -7.76 7.92
C LEU A 253 8.77 -8.53 8.59
N HIS A 254 9.15 -9.57 9.34
CA HIS A 254 8.29 -10.28 10.29
C HIS A 254 9.14 -10.94 11.38
N SER A 255 8.53 -11.22 12.53
CA SER A 255 9.15 -11.94 13.65
C SER A 255 9.30 -13.46 13.47
N ILE A 256 8.80 -14.06 12.38
CA ILE A 256 8.92 -15.51 12.16
C ILE A 256 10.37 -15.86 11.79
N THR A 257 10.80 -17.08 12.12
CA THR A 257 12.13 -17.56 11.74
C THR A 257 12.26 -17.68 10.23
N HIS A 258 13.48 -17.58 9.72
CA HIS A 258 13.77 -17.77 8.29
C HIS A 258 13.30 -19.14 7.77
N GLU A 259 13.49 -20.20 8.58
CA GLU A 259 12.99 -21.54 8.27
C GLU A 259 11.47 -21.55 8.06
N ASN A 260 10.71 -21.03 9.03
CA ASN A 260 9.25 -20.98 8.94
C ASN A 260 8.77 -20.05 7.82
N MET A 261 9.46 -18.93 7.60
CA MET A 261 9.15 -18.01 6.50
C MET A 261 9.24 -18.70 5.14
N ARG A 262 10.29 -19.50 4.89
CA ARG A 262 10.46 -20.24 3.62
C ARG A 262 9.30 -21.20 3.36
N GLU A 263 8.79 -21.84 4.41
CA GLU A 263 7.62 -22.73 4.30
C GLU A 263 6.32 -21.97 4.01
N ILE A 264 6.17 -20.78 4.59
CA ILE A 264 4.92 -19.99 4.52
C ILE A 264 4.85 -19.13 3.25
N SER A 265 5.96 -18.49 2.87
CA SER A 265 6.03 -17.53 1.76
C SER A 265 7.43 -17.50 1.16
N SER A 266 7.75 -18.48 0.32
CA SER A 266 9.02 -18.52 -0.43
C SER A 266 9.26 -17.30 -1.32
N ALA A 267 8.20 -16.58 -1.70
CA ALA A 267 8.31 -15.32 -2.45
C ALA A 267 9.03 -14.21 -1.68
N TRP A 268 9.09 -14.28 -0.34
CA TRP A 268 9.78 -13.30 0.49
C TRP A 268 11.27 -13.56 0.60
N GLU A 269 11.75 -14.76 0.28
CA GLU A 269 13.12 -15.20 0.55
C GLU A 269 14.22 -14.21 0.08
N PRO A 270 14.15 -13.58 -1.11
CA PRO A 270 15.17 -12.62 -1.53
C PRO A 270 15.16 -11.29 -0.75
N PHE A 271 14.06 -10.97 -0.08
CA PHE A 271 13.80 -9.67 0.53
C PHE A 271 13.64 -9.77 2.06
N TYR A 272 13.60 -10.98 2.60
CA TYR A 272 13.18 -11.19 3.97
C TYR A 272 14.25 -10.74 4.96
N VAL A 273 13.80 -10.02 5.99
CA VAL A 273 14.60 -9.67 7.15
C VAL A 273 13.80 -10.04 8.37
N GLN A 274 14.33 -10.93 9.19
CA GLN A 274 13.68 -11.33 10.43
C GLN A 274 13.79 -10.22 11.47
N GLU A 275 12.65 -9.85 12.02
CA GLU A 275 12.53 -8.97 13.17
C GLU A 275 12.85 -9.75 14.46
N VAL A 276 13.81 -9.27 15.25
CA VAL A 276 14.20 -9.90 16.52
C VAL A 276 13.29 -9.39 17.63
N GLY A 277 12.56 -10.31 18.29
CA GLY A 277 11.74 -10.00 19.47
C GLY A 277 10.53 -9.09 19.22
N GLY A 278 10.17 -8.81 17.96
CA GLY A 278 9.09 -7.86 17.65
C GLY A 278 9.49 -6.39 17.89
N ALA A 279 10.79 -6.09 17.94
CA ALA A 279 11.29 -4.80 18.36
C ALA A 279 11.05 -3.68 17.33
N VAL A 280 11.01 -3.99 16.03
CA VAL A 280 10.76 -3.00 14.97
C VAL A 280 9.31 -2.51 15.07
N GLY A 281 8.35 -3.43 15.10
CA GLY A 281 6.94 -3.13 15.32
C GLY A 281 6.74 -2.27 16.56
N GLN A 282 7.32 -2.66 17.71
CA GLN A 282 7.17 -1.91 18.96
C GLN A 282 7.68 -0.47 18.87
N VAL A 283 8.86 -0.27 18.28
CA VAL A 283 9.48 1.06 18.18
C VAL A 283 8.70 2.00 17.25
N PHE A 284 8.06 1.46 16.22
CA PHE A 284 7.20 2.23 15.31
C PHE A 284 5.72 2.24 15.73
N GLY A 285 5.40 1.87 16.97
CA GLY A 285 4.04 1.96 17.53
C GLY A 285 3.08 0.86 17.07
N ASN A 286 3.62 -0.30 16.67
CA ASN A 286 2.89 -1.46 16.12
C ASN A 286 1.92 -1.05 15.00
N PRO A 287 2.43 -0.52 13.88
CA PRO A 287 1.57 -0.10 12.78
C PRO A 287 0.82 -1.32 12.23
N GLY A 288 -0.45 -1.15 11.90
CA GLY A 288 -1.21 -2.25 11.32
C GLY A 288 -0.76 -2.55 9.90
N ARG A 289 -0.87 -3.81 9.50
CA ARG A 289 -0.21 -4.36 8.31
C ARG A 289 -1.18 -4.47 7.13
N PRO A 290 -0.76 -4.20 5.87
CA PRO A 290 0.61 -3.88 5.47
C PRO A 290 1.01 -2.46 5.89
N ALA A 291 2.27 -2.28 6.28
CA ALA A 291 2.86 -0.98 6.56
C ALA A 291 4.22 -0.82 5.88
N ALA A 292 4.61 0.41 5.58
CA ALA A 292 5.91 0.72 5.00
C ALA A 292 6.60 1.87 5.75
N ILE A 293 7.91 1.73 5.93
CA ILE A 293 8.79 2.73 6.55
C ILE A 293 9.99 2.91 5.64
N LEU A 294 10.34 4.15 5.32
CA LEU A 294 11.50 4.50 4.52
C LEU A 294 12.64 4.97 5.40
N LEU A 295 13.78 4.29 5.29
CA LEU A 295 15.04 4.62 5.94
C LEU A 295 15.96 5.32 4.93
N GLY A 296 16.45 6.50 5.30
CA GLY A 296 17.40 7.27 4.50
C GLY A 296 18.85 6.83 4.73
N MET A 297 19.70 7.03 3.72
CA MET A 297 21.14 6.80 3.81
C MET A 297 21.87 7.78 4.76
N ASP A 298 21.21 8.88 5.12
CA ASP A 298 21.69 9.86 6.10
C ASP A 298 21.55 9.38 7.55
N GLY A 299 21.06 8.16 7.76
CA GLY A 299 20.84 7.60 9.10
C GLY A 299 19.59 8.18 9.78
N LEU A 300 18.72 8.84 9.00
CA LEU A 300 17.45 9.40 9.43
C LEU A 300 16.28 8.65 8.79
N LEU A 301 15.13 8.70 9.42
CA LEU A 301 13.88 8.30 8.78
C LEU A 301 13.58 9.28 7.65
N ALA A 302 13.14 8.75 6.51
CA ALA A 302 12.85 9.54 5.31
C ALA A 302 11.37 9.44 4.89
N GLY A 303 10.57 8.56 5.49
CA GLY A 303 9.14 8.46 5.25
C GLY A 303 8.44 7.38 6.08
N GLY A 304 7.12 7.53 6.28
CA GLY A 304 6.30 6.58 7.04
C GLY A 304 6.45 6.69 8.57
N PRO A 305 5.89 5.74 9.35
CA PRO A 305 5.16 4.56 8.90
C PRO A 305 3.83 4.91 8.21
N VAL A 306 3.66 4.48 6.96
CA VAL A 306 2.36 4.47 6.28
C VAL A 306 1.68 3.13 6.49
N GLN A 307 0.34 3.11 6.54
CA GLN A 307 -0.45 1.91 6.82
C GLN A 307 -1.52 1.71 5.75
N GLY A 308 -1.75 0.45 5.38
CA GLY A 308 -2.72 0.06 4.36
C GLY A 308 -2.10 -0.15 2.98
N HIS A 309 -2.76 -0.96 2.15
CA HIS A 309 -2.24 -1.36 0.84
C HIS A 309 -2.02 -0.15 -0.07
N GLN A 310 -3.04 0.72 -0.22
CA GLN A 310 -2.97 1.90 -1.08
C GLN A 310 -1.89 2.88 -0.65
N ALA A 311 -1.76 3.15 0.66
CA ALA A 311 -0.75 4.07 1.16
C ALA A 311 0.68 3.56 0.94
N VAL A 312 0.90 2.24 1.05
CA VAL A 312 2.19 1.63 0.72
C VAL A 312 2.49 1.76 -0.77
N GLU A 313 1.51 1.52 -1.65
CA GLU A 313 1.72 1.67 -3.09
C GLU A 313 1.99 3.11 -3.50
N GLN A 314 1.27 4.07 -2.90
CA GLN A 314 1.49 5.49 -3.14
C GLN A 314 2.90 5.91 -2.71
N LEU A 315 3.35 5.50 -1.53
CA LEU A 315 4.71 5.78 -1.06
C LEU A 315 5.77 5.27 -2.06
N VAL A 316 5.61 4.05 -2.58
CA VAL A 316 6.56 3.48 -3.54
C VAL A 316 6.46 4.18 -4.90
N ALA A 317 5.26 4.56 -5.33
CA ALA A 317 5.07 5.30 -6.58
C ALA A 317 5.76 6.68 -6.52
N ASP A 318 5.54 7.43 -5.43
CA ASP A 318 6.16 8.74 -5.20
C ASP A 318 7.70 8.61 -5.17
N LEU A 319 8.23 7.57 -4.51
CA LEU A 319 9.66 7.29 -4.50
C LEU A 319 10.20 6.96 -5.89
N THR A 320 9.45 6.20 -6.68
CA THR A 320 9.85 5.83 -8.04
C THR A 320 9.91 7.05 -8.94
N GLU A 321 8.93 7.95 -8.83
CA GLU A 321 8.90 9.22 -9.55
C GLU A 321 10.10 10.10 -9.17
N GLN A 322 10.34 10.30 -7.86
CA GLN A 322 11.48 11.10 -7.38
C GLN A 322 12.83 10.56 -7.84
N ILE A 323 13.02 9.23 -7.83
CA ILE A 323 14.25 8.62 -8.33
C ILE A 323 14.38 8.78 -9.85
N ALA A 324 13.28 8.68 -10.60
CA ALA A 324 13.29 8.91 -12.04
C ALA A 324 13.69 10.36 -12.37
N GLU A 325 13.10 11.34 -11.69
CA GLU A 325 13.46 12.76 -11.84
C GLU A 325 14.93 13.01 -11.49
N ALA A 326 15.42 12.43 -10.40
CA ALA A 326 16.82 12.55 -10.00
C ALA A 326 17.78 11.95 -11.03
N ARG A 327 17.42 10.82 -11.66
CA ARG A 327 18.21 10.22 -12.75
C ARG A 327 18.29 11.14 -13.97
N GLU A 328 17.15 11.74 -14.36
CA GLU A 328 17.11 12.66 -15.50
C GLU A 328 17.95 13.92 -15.24
N ALA A 329 17.83 14.51 -14.05
CA ALA A 329 18.61 15.66 -13.64
C ALA A 329 20.12 15.36 -13.61
N ASN A 330 20.52 14.19 -13.07
CA ASN A 330 21.93 13.78 -13.07
C ASN A 330 22.46 13.58 -14.48
N ALA A 331 21.69 12.95 -15.37
CA ALA A 331 22.08 12.76 -16.78
C ALA A 331 22.17 14.08 -17.56
N GLU A 332 21.36 15.09 -17.22
CA GLU A 332 21.51 16.44 -17.77
C GLU A 332 22.77 17.13 -17.25
N ALA A 333 23.02 17.05 -15.94
CA ALA A 333 24.21 17.64 -15.33
C ALA A 333 25.51 17.04 -15.90
N GLU A 334 25.57 15.71 -16.10
CA GLU A 334 26.71 15.05 -16.73
C GLU A 334 26.95 15.56 -18.16
N ARG A 335 25.89 15.68 -18.98
CA ARG A 335 26.00 16.20 -20.36
C ARG A 335 26.52 17.64 -20.40
N LEU A 336 26.03 18.49 -19.50
CA LEU A 336 26.48 19.87 -19.39
C LEU A 336 27.95 19.96 -18.94
N ASN A 337 28.37 19.09 -18.02
CA ASN A 337 29.76 19.02 -17.57
C ASN A 337 30.69 18.59 -18.71
N GLU A 338 30.34 17.55 -19.47
CA GLU A 338 31.11 17.09 -20.64
C GLU A 338 31.22 18.18 -21.72
N GLU A 339 30.15 18.94 -21.96
CA GLU A 339 30.16 20.05 -22.91
C GLU A 339 31.04 21.22 -22.41
N ALA A 340 30.98 21.54 -21.13
CA ALA A 340 31.84 22.57 -20.52
C ALA A 340 33.32 22.20 -20.61
N GLU A 341 33.67 20.95 -20.29
CA GLU A 341 35.03 20.41 -20.42
C GLU A 341 35.53 20.47 -21.87
N ARG A 342 34.66 20.15 -22.85
CA ARG A 342 34.99 20.26 -24.29
C ARG A 342 35.29 21.70 -24.69
N LEU A 343 34.43 22.64 -24.32
CA LEU A 343 34.59 24.06 -24.66
C LEU A 343 35.84 24.66 -24.00
N GLU A 344 36.14 24.26 -22.78
CA GLU A 344 37.38 24.63 -22.09
C GLU A 344 38.61 24.06 -22.79
N ALA A 345 38.60 22.79 -23.18
CA ALA A 345 39.69 22.19 -23.95
C ALA A 345 39.92 22.92 -25.29
N GLU A 346 38.86 23.30 -26.01
CA GLU A 346 38.98 24.09 -27.23
C GLU A 346 39.50 25.51 -26.99
N ARG A 347 39.12 26.15 -25.87
CA ARG A 347 39.64 27.46 -25.48
C ARG A 347 41.14 27.40 -25.20
N VAL A 348 41.56 26.43 -24.39
CA VAL A 348 42.98 26.21 -24.09
C VAL A 348 43.76 25.90 -25.37
N ALA A 349 43.25 25.04 -26.26
CA ALA A 349 43.92 24.76 -27.53
C ALA A 349 44.11 26.01 -28.41
N ARG A 350 43.11 26.92 -28.44
CA ARG A 350 43.21 28.21 -29.15
C ARG A 350 44.28 29.11 -28.53
N GLU A 351 44.28 29.28 -27.22
CA GLU A 351 45.26 30.11 -26.51
C GLU A 351 46.70 29.61 -26.73
N TRP A 352 46.90 28.29 -26.71
CA TRP A 352 48.21 27.68 -26.99
C TRP A 352 48.65 27.92 -28.44
N ALA A 353 47.76 27.75 -29.41
CA ALA A 353 48.07 28.02 -30.82
C ALA A 353 48.41 29.50 -31.06
N GLU A 354 47.71 30.42 -30.41
CA GLU A 354 48.00 31.86 -30.46
C GLU A 354 49.38 32.17 -29.84
N ALA A 355 49.70 31.60 -28.67
CA ALA A 355 50.99 31.78 -28.02
C ALA A 355 52.16 31.23 -28.85
N GLU A 356 51.98 30.07 -29.49
CA GLU A 356 52.98 29.48 -30.38
C GLU A 356 53.20 30.34 -31.64
N SER A 357 52.12 30.89 -32.20
CA SER A 357 52.21 31.81 -33.34
C SER A 357 52.92 33.14 -32.99
N ALA A 358 52.70 33.67 -31.78
CA ALA A 358 53.36 34.89 -31.31
C ALA A 358 54.86 34.68 -31.08
N GLN A 359 55.25 33.54 -30.50
CA GLN A 359 56.67 33.17 -30.33
C GLN A 359 57.37 32.98 -31.68
N ALA A 360 56.68 32.41 -32.68
CA ALA A 360 57.23 32.28 -34.03
C ALA A 360 57.47 33.64 -34.70
N ALA A 361 56.58 34.62 -34.48
CA ALA A 361 56.71 35.98 -35.02
C ALA A 361 57.84 36.79 -34.36
N GLU A 362 58.14 36.58 -33.08
CA GLU A 362 59.26 37.24 -32.38
C GLU A 362 60.63 36.61 -32.71
N ALA A 363 60.67 35.40 -33.25
CA ALA A 363 61.90 34.68 -33.58
C ALA A 363 62.48 35.00 -34.98
N GLU A 364 61.84 35.86 -35.78
CA GLU A 364 62.32 36.25 -37.12
C GLU A 364 63.36 37.39 -37.01
N PRO A 365 64.66 37.17 -37.32
CA PRO A 365 65.69 38.18 -37.13
C PRO A 365 65.75 39.15 -38.31
N ASP A 366 65.75 40.45 -38.00
CA ASP A 366 66.06 41.56 -38.90
C ASP A 366 67.50 41.43 -39.45
N HIS A 367 67.64 40.90 -40.66
CA HIS A 367 68.89 40.91 -41.43
C HIS A 367 68.81 41.94 -42.56
N ALA A 368 69.14 43.20 -42.24
CA ALA A 368 69.51 44.21 -43.21
C ALA A 368 70.85 44.87 -42.80
N GLU A 369 71.86 44.68 -43.67
CA GLU A 369 73.26 45.20 -43.71
C GLU A 369 74.27 44.04 -43.65
N GLY A 370 75.26 43.84 -44.51
CA GLY A 370 75.87 44.60 -45.59
C GLY A 370 77.28 44.00 -45.82
N HIS A 371 77.81 44.11 -47.04
CA HIS A 371 79.17 43.76 -47.50
C HIS A 371 79.45 42.31 -47.94
N GLY A 372 79.74 42.21 -49.24
CA GLY A 372 80.29 41.01 -49.87
C GLY A 372 81.81 40.98 -49.88
N HIS A 373 82.36 39.78 -50.05
CA HIS A 373 83.64 39.58 -50.70
C HIS A 373 83.71 38.19 -51.34
N ALA A 374 84.26 38.17 -52.54
CA ALA A 374 84.49 37.00 -53.38
C ALA A 374 85.65 36.13 -52.84
N GLY A 375 85.68 34.85 -53.24
CA GLY A 375 86.87 34.01 -53.05
C GLY A 375 86.61 32.50 -53.19
N GLU A 376 86.74 32.01 -54.42
CA GLU A 376 87.39 30.75 -54.83
C GLU A 376 87.86 29.75 -53.75
N HIS A 377 87.41 28.48 -53.81
CA HIS A 377 88.18 27.32 -54.29
C HIS A 377 87.56 25.97 -53.85
N ASP A 378 87.23 25.19 -54.88
CA ASP A 378 87.38 23.74 -55.07
C ASP A 378 87.98 22.88 -53.92
N SER A 379 87.30 21.81 -53.53
CA SER A 379 87.91 20.47 -53.34
C SER A 379 86.88 19.37 -53.00
N SER A 380 86.73 18.43 -53.95
CA SER A 380 86.68 16.96 -53.77
C SER A 380 85.68 16.29 -52.80
N THR A 381 84.61 15.69 -53.39
CA THR A 381 84.17 14.26 -53.37
C THR A 381 84.71 13.25 -52.31
N PRO A 382 84.11 12.03 -52.16
CA PRO A 382 82.70 11.56 -52.21
C PRO A 382 82.35 10.38 -51.23
N ARG A 383 81.15 9.78 -51.41
CA ARG A 383 80.74 8.38 -51.11
C ARG A 383 80.50 8.04 -49.62
N SER A 384 79.56 7.18 -49.23
CA SER A 384 78.87 6.06 -49.88
C SER A 384 77.60 5.65 -49.11
N ALA A 385 76.69 4.98 -49.82
CA ALA A 385 75.79 3.87 -49.43
C ALA A 385 75.83 3.37 -47.97
N GLY A 386 74.74 2.94 -47.34
CA GLY A 386 73.45 2.43 -47.82
C GLY A 386 73.01 1.27 -46.91
N ALA A 387 71.69 1.01 -46.87
CA ALA A 387 71.01 -0.13 -46.23
C ALA A 387 71.02 -0.14 -44.68
N ARG A 388 69.92 -0.39 -43.96
CA ARG A 388 68.60 -0.99 -44.23
C ARG A 388 67.53 -0.31 -43.42
#